data_AF-X1EYD8-F1
#
_entry.id   AF-X1EYD8-F1
#
_cell.length_a   1.000
_cell.length_b   1.000
_cell.length_c   1.000
_cell.angle_alpha   90.00
_cell.angle_beta   90.00
_cell.angle_gamma   90.00
#
_symmetry.space_group_name_H-M   'P 1'
#
loop_
_entity.id
_entity.type
_entity.pdbx_description
1 polymer ?
#
loop_
_entity_poly.entity_id
_entity_poly.type
_entity_poly.pdbx_seq_one_letter_code
_entity_poly.pdbx_strand_id
1 'polypeptide(L)' 'LGGYPYESISKEEITTYMNKLGFTLENQHINPGSGSGLFGTCCDEFIYQKTT' A
#
# COMPACT_ATOMS: atom_id res chain seq x y z
N LEU A 1 -16.71 4.41 9.83
CA LEU A 1 -16.32 5.83 9.97
C LEU A 1 -14.84 5.92 9.67
N GLY A 2 -14.46 6.22 8.42
CA GLY A 2 -13.10 6.59 8.05
C GLY A 2 -13.18 7.99 7.43
N GLY A 3 -12.55 8.98 8.08
CA GLY A 3 -12.52 10.38 7.64
C GLY A 3 -11.29 10.66 6.79
N TYR A 4 -11.36 11.66 5.90
CA TYR A 4 -10.26 12.01 5.00
C TYR A 4 -9.17 12.84 5.71
N PRO A 5 -7.87 12.56 5.48
CA PRO A 5 -7.35 11.43 4.69
C PRO A 5 -7.53 10.10 5.43
N TYR A 6 -8.22 9.16 4.77
CA TYR A 6 -8.40 7.79 5.27
C TYR A 6 -7.43 6.90 4.53
N GLU A 7 -6.52 6.28 5.27
CA GLU A 7 -5.61 5.26 4.77
C GLU A 7 -5.86 3.98 5.59
N SER A 8 -6.13 2.87 4.91
CA SER A 8 -6.44 1.60 5.57
C SER A 8 -5.22 0.99 6.27
N ILE A 9 -4.02 1.28 5.77
CA ILE A 9 -2.73 0.84 6.31
C ILE A 9 -1.62 1.69 5.70
N SER A 10 -0.68 2.16 6.51
CA SER A 10 0.49 2.88 6.01
C SER A 10 1.48 1.93 5.32
N LYS A 11 2.32 2.49 4.42
CA LYS A 11 3.44 1.78 3.81
C LYS A 11 4.36 1.11 4.85
N GLU A 12 4.64 1.79 5.96
CA GLU A 12 5.53 1.30 7.01
C GLU A 12 4.93 0.08 7.73
N GLU A 13 3.62 0.12 8.00
CA GLU A 13 2.88 -0.96 8.65
C GLU A 13 2.85 -2.22 7.78
N ILE A 14 2.46 -2.07 6.50
CA ILE A 14 2.39 -3.22 5.59
C ILE A 14 3.79 -3.81 5.33
N THR A 15 4.82 -2.97 5.17
CA THR A 15 6.20 -3.44 4.96
C THR A 15 6.72 -4.19 6.19
N THR A 16 6.50 -3.66 7.39
CA THR A 16 6.89 -4.33 8.64
C THR A 16 6.20 -5.68 8.80
N TYR A 17 4.90 -5.75 8.47
CA TYR A 17 4.14 -6.99 8.53
C TYR A 17 4.66 -8.03 7.53
N MET A 18 4.86 -7.65 6.26
CA MET A 18 5.32 -8.56 5.21
C MET A 18 6.75 -9.07 5.44
N ASN A 19 7.64 -8.22 5.96
CA ASN A 19 9.01 -8.62 6.34
C ASN A 19 9.01 -9.72 7.40
N LYS A 20 8.11 -9.64 8.41
CA LYS A 20 7.98 -10.69 9.45
C LYS A 20 7.52 -12.03 8.87
N LEU A 21 6.82 -12.01 7.74
CA LEU A 21 6.37 -13.21 7.02
C LEU A 21 7.43 -13.78 6.06
N GLY A 22 8.61 -13.14 5.99
CA GLY A 22 9.72 -13.53 5.12
C GLY A 22 9.55 -13.10 3.67
N PHE A 23 8.74 -12.07 3.41
CA PHE A 23 8.62 -11.45 2.10
C PHE A 23 9.51 -10.20 2.01
N THR A 24 9.97 -9.89 0.80
CA THR A 24 10.71 -8.68 0.48
C THR A 24 9.88 -7.85 -0.51
N LEU A 25 9.82 -6.53 -0.31
CA LEU A 25 9.14 -5.62 -1.23
C LEU A 25 9.89 -5.59 -2.57
N GLU A 26 9.21 -5.92 -3.65
CA GLU A 26 9.75 -5.91 -5.01
C GLU A 26 9.41 -4.60 -5.73
N ASN A 27 8.15 -4.15 -5.63
CA ASN A 27 7.67 -2.95 -6.32
C ASN A 27 6.51 -2.29 -5.54
N GLN A 28 6.27 -1.01 -5.80
CA GLN A 28 5.15 -0.27 -5.22
C GLN A 28 4.63 0.82 -6.17
N HIS A 29 3.31 0.98 -6.22
CA HIS A 29 2.65 2.09 -6.90
C HIS A 29 1.91 2.92 -5.86
N ILE A 30 2.52 4.03 -5.47
CA ILE A 30 1.93 4.99 -4.53
C ILE A 30 1.22 6.07 -5.34
N ASN A 31 -0.08 6.22 -5.12
CA ASN A 31 -0.87 7.23 -5.78
C ASN A 31 -0.89 8.50 -4.92
N PRO A 32 -0.38 9.64 -5.44
CA PRO A 32 -0.33 10.89 -4.69
C PRO A 32 -1.71 11.57 -4.59
N GLY A 33 -2.68 10.91 -3.96
CA GLY A 33 -3.90 11.48 -3.36
C GLY A 33 -4.82 12.37 -4.20
N SER A 34 -4.56 12.59 -5.49
CA SER A 34 -5.20 13.66 -6.25
C SER A 34 -5.38 13.28 -7.72
N GLY A 35 -6.44 12.51 -8.02
CA GLY A 35 -7.11 12.65 -9.32
C GLY A 35 -6.83 11.65 -10.44
N SER A 36 -6.44 10.40 -10.18
CA SER A 36 -6.27 9.39 -11.24
C SER A 36 -7.09 8.11 -11.03
N GLY A 37 -8.33 8.24 -10.53
CA GLY A 37 -9.30 7.14 -10.45
C GLY A 37 -10.73 7.65 -10.65
N LEU A 38 -11.59 6.84 -11.28
CA LEU A 38 -13.03 7.15 -11.42
C LEU A 38 -13.59 7.34 -9.99
N PHE A 39 -14.18 8.50 -9.69
CA PHE A 39 -14.71 8.89 -8.37
C PHE A 39 -13.70 9.22 -7.25
N GLY A 40 -12.43 9.52 -7.59
CA GLY A 40 -11.46 9.98 -6.57
C GLY A 40 -11.04 8.88 -5.59
N THR A 41 -11.39 7.62 -5.88
CA THR A 41 -10.87 6.46 -5.18
C THR A 41 -9.52 6.10 -5.78
N CYS A 42 -8.47 6.14 -4.96
CA CYS A 42 -7.16 5.64 -5.31
C CYS A 42 -6.66 4.74 -4.19
N CYS A 43 -6.02 3.64 -4.55
CA CYS A 43 -5.39 2.72 -3.61
C CYS A 43 -3.91 2.64 -3.96
N ASP A 44 -3.07 2.54 -2.95
CA ASP A 44 -1.67 2.18 -3.14
C ASP A 44 -1.55 0.68 -3.39
N GLU A 45 -0.59 0.30 -4.23
CA GLU A 45 -0.27 -1.09 -4.56
C GLU A 45 1.14 -1.43 -4.08
N PHE A 46 1.29 -2.60 -3.48
CA PHE A 46 2.57 -3.12 -3.00
C PHE A 46 2.75 -4.57 -3.48
N ILE A 47 3.85 -4.86 -4.18
CA ILE A 47 4.19 -6.17 -4.72
C ILE A 47 5.34 -6.74 -3.88
N TYR A 48 5.13 -7.93 -3.33
CA TYR A 48 6.09 -8.61 -2.46
C TYR A 48 6.45 -9.99 -3.02
N GLN A 49 7.72 -10.36 -2.89
CA GLN A 49 8.23 -11.67 -3.28
C GLN A 49 8.74 -12.42 -2.05
N LYS A 50 8.47 -13.73 -2.00
CA LYS A 50 9.07 -14.65 -1.03
C LYS A 50 10.00 -15.62 -1.77
N THR A 51 11.29 -15.44 -1.58
CA THR A 51 12.28 -16.40 -2.08
C THR A 51 12.20 -17.64 -1.19
N THR A 52 11.82 -18.77 -1.79
CA THR A 52 11.82 -20.07 -1.13
C THR A 52 13.24 -20.63 -1.08
#